data_AF-A0A355DSG9-F1
#
_entry.id   AF-A0A355DSG9-F1
#
_cell.length_a   1.000
_cell.length_b   1.000
_cell.length_c   1.000
_cell.angle_alpha   90.00
_cell.angle_beta   90.00
_cell.angle_gamma   90.00
#
_symmetry.space_group_name_H-M   'P 1'
#
loop_
_entity.id
_entity.type
_entity.pdbx_description
1 polymer ?
#
loop_
_entity_poly.entity_id
_entity_poly.type
_entity_poly.pdbx_seq_one_letter_code
_entity_poly.pdbx_strand_id
1 'polypeptide(L)'
;MNSDTAPLENQRPWYEKPDGTCNLDQPTLVNMGEGQPLHLMFPVHWTQSVEVLPDAKKMANDLQAMLVLLIHGEASDKDIASLIMQLAEAEVLPLWIGEQNRRKVDHIITMLSSQVPDSEH
;
A
#
# COMPACT_ATOMS: atom_id res chain seq x y z
N MET A 1 -23.74 -21.32 28.80
CA MET A 1 -24.25 -20.97 27.45
C MET A 1 -23.36 -19.88 26.92
N ASN A 2 -22.82 -20.13 25.74
CA ASN A 2 -21.61 -19.54 25.17
C ASN A 2 -21.70 -18.01 25.02
N SER A 3 -20.66 -17.33 25.48
CA SER A 3 -20.25 -16.05 24.91
C SER A 3 -19.05 -16.34 24.02
N ASP A 4 -19.30 -17.00 22.89
CA ASP A 4 -18.36 -17.06 21.78
C ASP A 4 -18.25 -15.63 21.24
N THR A 5 -17.31 -14.89 21.83
CA THR A 5 -16.85 -13.63 21.27
C THR A 5 -15.89 -14.06 20.17
N ALA A 6 -16.41 -14.27 18.96
CA ALA A 6 -15.54 -14.47 17.79
C ALA A 6 -14.57 -13.27 17.77
N PRO A 7 -13.24 -13.50 17.86
CA PRO A 7 -12.30 -12.41 17.75
C PRO A 7 -12.46 -11.77 16.37
N LEU A 8 -12.28 -10.45 16.30
CA LEU A 8 -12.34 -9.60 15.12
C LEU A 8 -11.60 -10.19 13.90
N GLU A 9 -12.21 -11.10 13.15
CA GLU A 9 -11.59 -11.73 11.97
C GLU A 9 -11.57 -10.81 10.74
N ASN A 10 -12.14 -9.61 10.81
CA ASN A 10 -12.52 -8.82 9.64
C ASN A 10 -11.75 -7.49 9.42
N GLN A 11 -10.51 -7.36 9.91
CA GLN A 11 -9.68 -6.16 9.67
C GLN A 11 -8.47 -6.39 8.75
N ARG A 12 -8.19 -7.63 8.37
CA ARG A 12 -7.04 -7.94 7.51
C ARG A 12 -7.42 -7.83 6.04
N PRO A 13 -6.69 -7.05 5.22
CA PRO A 13 -6.93 -7.02 3.78
C PRO A 13 -6.81 -8.43 3.16
N TRP A 14 -7.61 -8.73 2.14
CA TRP A 14 -7.63 -10.05 1.47
C TRP A 14 -6.28 -10.44 0.83
N TYR A 15 -5.46 -9.44 0.51
CA TYR A 15 -4.10 -9.61 -0.02
C TYR A 15 -3.04 -9.88 1.07
N GLU A 16 -3.46 -10.10 2.33
CA GLU A 16 -2.58 -10.45 3.45
C GLU A 16 -2.92 -11.80 4.08
N LYS A 17 -1.87 -12.56 4.38
CA LYS A 17 -1.93 -13.82 5.12
C LYS A 17 -2.01 -13.58 6.63
N PRO A 18 -2.42 -14.58 7.43
CA PRO A 18 -2.49 -14.46 8.89
C PRO A 18 -1.20 -14.10 9.60
N ASP A 19 -0.06 -14.41 8.99
CA ASP A 19 1.27 -14.06 9.49
C ASP A 19 1.69 -12.61 9.14
N GLY A 20 0.83 -11.83 8.49
CA GLY A 20 1.12 -10.46 8.08
C GLY A 20 1.97 -10.36 6.81
N THR A 21 2.15 -11.46 6.07
CA THR A 21 2.84 -11.45 4.76
C THR A 21 1.86 -11.26 3.61
N CYS A 22 2.38 -10.90 2.43
CA CYS A 22 1.55 -10.73 1.23
C CYS A 22 1.04 -12.09 0.74
N ASN A 23 -0.24 -12.14 0.36
CA ASN A 23 -0.86 -13.31 -0.25
C ASN A 23 -0.69 -13.38 -1.77
N LEU A 24 -0.13 -12.32 -2.37
CA LEU A 24 0.15 -12.24 -3.80
C LEU A 24 1.65 -12.38 -4.03
N ASP A 25 2.03 -13.30 -4.92
CA ASP A 25 3.40 -13.53 -5.36
C ASP A 25 3.72 -12.88 -6.71
N GLN A 26 2.69 -12.46 -7.44
CA GLN A 26 2.78 -11.82 -8.74
C GLN A 26 1.77 -10.67 -8.91
N PRO A 27 2.00 -9.76 -9.86
CA PRO A 27 1.03 -8.72 -10.20
C PRO A 27 -0.34 -9.32 -10.52
N THR A 28 -1.38 -8.82 -9.86
CA THR A 28 -2.73 -9.39 -9.95
C THR A 28 -3.74 -8.30 -10.27
N LEU A 29 -4.51 -8.49 -11.34
CA LEU A 29 -5.56 -7.57 -11.75
C LEU A 29 -6.86 -7.86 -10.98
N VAL A 30 -7.43 -6.84 -10.36
CA VAL A 30 -8.60 -6.95 -9.49
C VAL A 30 -9.69 -6.01 -10.00
N ASN A 31 -10.91 -6.55 -10.11
CA ASN A 31 -12.11 -5.78 -10.39
C ASN A 31 -12.71 -5.28 -9.07
N MET A 32 -12.80 -3.96 -8.92
CA MET A 32 -13.28 -3.31 -7.70
C MET A 32 -14.81 -3.12 -7.68
N GLY A 33 -15.52 -3.62 -8.68
CA GLY A 33 -16.97 -3.49 -8.83
C GLY A 33 -17.37 -2.51 -9.92
N GLU A 34 -18.67 -2.37 -10.12
CA GLU A 34 -19.23 -1.55 -11.19
C GLU A 34 -18.86 -0.07 -11.03
N GLY A 35 -18.40 0.55 -12.12
CA GLY A 35 -18.01 1.97 -12.15
C GLY A 35 -16.64 2.30 -11.55
N GLN A 36 -15.89 1.32 -11.06
CA GLN A 36 -14.54 1.51 -10.53
C GLN A 36 -13.48 1.08 -11.56
N PRO A 37 -12.31 1.75 -11.61
CA PRO A 37 -11.21 1.30 -12.45
C PRO A 37 -10.68 -0.05 -11.97
N LEU A 38 -10.12 -0.84 -12.90
CA LEU A 38 -9.37 -2.05 -12.54
C LEU A 38 -8.15 -1.66 -11.70
N HIS A 39 -7.79 -2.50 -10.74
CA HIS A 39 -6.61 -2.28 -9.89
C HIS A 39 -5.57 -3.35 -10.18
N LEU A 40 -4.37 -2.95 -10.57
CA LEU A 40 -3.22 -3.84 -10.64
C LEU A 40 -2.51 -3.84 -9.29
N MET A 41 -2.75 -4.90 -8.52
CA MET A 41 -2.12 -5.14 -7.22
C MET A 41 -0.71 -5.71 -7.45
N PHE A 42 0.31 -4.91 -7.18
CA PHE A 42 1.70 -5.22 -7.52
C PHE A 42 2.54 -5.45 -6.24
N PRO A 43 2.80 -6.71 -5.85
CA PRO A 43 3.63 -7.02 -4.68
C PRO A 43 5.09 -6.63 -4.92
N VAL A 44 5.68 -5.92 -3.96
CA VAL A 44 7.08 -5.46 -4.06
C VAL A 44 7.72 -5.29 -2.67
N HIS A 45 9.01 -5.61 -2.56
CA HIS A 45 9.79 -5.30 -1.36
C HIS A 45 10.12 -3.80 -1.32
N TRP A 46 10.07 -3.17 -0.14
CA TRP A 46 10.22 -1.71 -0.02
C TRP A 46 11.50 -1.13 -0.67
N THR A 47 12.61 -1.87 -0.63
CA THR A 47 13.89 -1.44 -1.23
C THR A 47 13.85 -1.39 -2.75
N GLN A 48 12.91 -2.11 -3.37
CA GLN A 48 12.76 -2.23 -4.83
C GLN A 48 11.62 -1.34 -5.35
N SER A 49 10.79 -0.77 -4.46
CA SER A 49 9.57 -0.06 -4.82
C SER A 49 9.75 1.02 -5.87
N VAL A 50 10.87 1.77 -5.83
CA VAL A 50 11.17 2.85 -6.80
C VAL A 50 11.72 2.28 -8.11
N GLU A 51 12.58 1.28 -8.03
CA GLU A 51 13.21 0.64 -9.20
C GLU A 51 12.17 0.01 -10.12
N VAL A 52 11.14 -0.63 -9.55
CA VAL A 52 10.10 -1.32 -10.33
C VAL A 52 9.04 -0.38 -10.92
N LEU A 53 9.01 0.90 -10.54
CA LEU A 53 7.95 1.83 -10.96
C LEU A 53 7.79 1.93 -12.49
N PRO A 54 8.84 2.04 -13.32
CA PRO A 54 8.67 2.17 -14.76
C PRO A 54 7.93 0.97 -15.36
N ASP A 55 8.32 -0.24 -14.96
CA ASP A 55 7.74 -1.49 -15.48
C ASP A 55 6.33 -1.72 -14.93
N ALA A 56 6.12 -1.46 -13.64
CA ALA A 56 4.81 -1.58 -13.01
C ALA A 56 3.78 -0.58 -13.61
N LYS A 57 4.20 0.66 -13.87
CA LYS A 57 3.36 1.68 -14.53
C LYS A 57 3.05 1.30 -15.97
N LYS A 58 4.04 0.80 -16.72
CA LYS A 58 3.81 0.31 -18.08
C LYS A 58 2.75 -0.79 -18.08
N MET A 59 2.89 -1.78 -17.19
CA MET A 59 1.92 -2.88 -17.07
C MET A 59 0.52 -2.37 -16.71
N ALA A 60 0.41 -1.44 -15.76
CA ALA A 60 -0.86 -0.85 -15.37
C ALA A 60 -1.52 -0.11 -16.55
N ASN A 61 -0.75 0.68 -17.31
CA ASN A 61 -1.24 1.41 -18.48
C ASN A 61 -1.70 0.47 -19.60
N ASP A 62 -0.93 -0.58 -19.90
CA ASP A 62 -1.29 -1.59 -20.90
C ASP A 62 -2.61 -2.31 -20.56
N LEU A 63 -2.89 -2.46 -19.25
CA LEU A 63 -4.12 -3.05 -18.71
C LEU A 63 -5.24 -2.04 -18.47
N GLN A 64 -5.01 -0.74 -18.70
CA GLN A 64 -5.93 0.35 -18.34
C GLN A 64 -6.38 0.27 -16.86
N ALA A 65 -5.42 -0.02 -15.97
CA ALA A 65 -5.64 -0.23 -14.56
C ALA A 65 -4.92 0.83 -13.71
N MET A 66 -5.45 1.10 -12.53
CA MET A 66 -4.77 1.85 -11.48
C MET A 66 -3.68 0.98 -10.86
N LEU A 67 -2.45 1.49 -10.77
CA LEU A 67 -1.36 0.80 -10.10
C LEU A 67 -1.47 0.93 -8.58
N VAL A 68 -1.45 -0.20 -7.88
CA VAL A 68 -1.40 -0.26 -6.41
C VAL A 68 -0.19 -1.08 -5.99
N LEU A 69 0.77 -0.45 -5.33
CA LEU A 69 1.94 -1.17 -4.80
C LEU A 69 1.59 -1.81 -3.47
N LEU A 70 1.76 -3.13 -3.37
CA LEU A 70 1.67 -3.87 -2.12
C LEU A 70 3.08 -4.02 -1.53
N ILE A 71 3.45 -3.09 -0.65
CA ILE A 71 4.81 -2.93 -0.17
C ILE A 71 5.03 -3.80 1.07
N HIS A 72 5.98 -4.72 1.00
CA HIS A 72 6.36 -5.58 2.12
C HIS A 72 7.82 -5.37 2.57
N GLY A 73 8.12 -5.90 3.76
CA GLY A 73 9.42 -5.74 4.43
C GLY A 73 9.39 -4.63 5.49
N GLU A 74 10.39 -4.65 6.38
CA GLU A 74 10.54 -3.64 7.43
C GLU A 74 11.51 -2.56 6.97
N ALA A 75 11.12 -1.30 7.19
CA ALA A 75 11.90 -0.12 6.82
C ALA A 75 11.97 0.87 7.99
N SER A 76 13.02 1.70 8.04
CA SER A 76 13.11 2.76 9.04
C SER A 76 12.08 3.86 8.76
N ASP A 77 11.74 4.66 9.77
CA ASP A 77 10.78 5.76 9.63
C ASP A 77 11.23 6.77 8.55
N LYS A 78 12.55 7.01 8.49
CA LYS A 78 13.18 7.86 7.47
C LYS A 78 12.99 7.29 6.07
N ASP A 79 13.20 6.00 5.89
CA ASP A 79 13.05 5.34 4.59
C ASP A 79 11.59 5.30 4.16
N ILE A 80 10.67 5.04 5.08
CA ILE A 80 9.22 5.10 4.81
C ILE A 80 8.81 6.51 4.40
N ALA A 81 9.23 7.55 5.14
CA ALA A 81 8.91 8.93 4.80
C ALA A 81 9.46 9.32 3.41
N SER A 82 10.72 8.97 3.13
CA SER A 82 11.34 9.22 1.82
C SER A 82 10.63 8.48 0.70
N LEU A 83 10.22 7.24 0.92
CA LEU A 83 9.51 6.44 -0.06
C LEU A 83 8.10 6.98 -0.32
N ILE A 84 7.36 7.39 0.73
CA ILE A 84 6.05 8.01 0.58
C ILE A 84 6.12 9.26 -0.32
N MET A 85 7.11 10.13 -0.11
CA MET A 85 7.27 11.33 -0.96
C MET A 85 7.55 10.97 -2.41
N GLN A 86 8.47 10.02 -2.67
CA GLN A 86 8.78 9.56 -4.02
C GLN A 86 7.58 8.93 -4.73
N LEU A 87 6.76 8.15 -4.00
CA LEU A 87 5.56 7.52 -4.56
C LEU A 87 4.43 8.52 -4.81
N ALA A 88 4.31 9.56 -3.97
CA ALA A 88 3.37 10.66 -4.17
C ALA A 88 3.72 11.47 -5.43
N GLU A 89 4.99 11.83 -5.64
CA GLU A 89 5.47 12.47 -6.89
C GLU A 89 5.20 11.59 -8.12
N ALA A 90 5.21 10.27 -7.94
CA ALA A 90 4.91 9.32 -8.99
C ALA A 90 3.40 9.03 -9.16
N GLU A 91 2.51 9.66 -8.38
CA GLU A 91 1.06 9.41 -8.39
C GLU A 91 0.68 7.93 -8.19
N VAL A 92 1.42 7.22 -7.33
CA VAL A 92 1.20 5.80 -7.04
C VAL A 92 0.64 5.65 -5.64
N LEU A 93 -0.36 4.76 -5.48
CA LEU A 93 -0.92 4.42 -4.17
C LEU A 93 -0.11 3.27 -3.52
N PRO A 94 0.62 3.51 -2.41
CA PRO A 94 1.24 2.45 -1.64
C PRO A 94 0.28 1.89 -0.60
N LEU A 95 0.15 0.57 -0.55
CA LEU A 95 -0.45 -0.15 0.57
C LEU A 95 0.62 -1.00 1.25
N TRP A 96 0.90 -0.71 2.52
CA TRP A 96 1.89 -1.45 3.28
C TRP A 96 1.33 -2.73 3.88
N ILE A 97 2.07 -3.80 3.71
CA ILE A 97 1.73 -5.13 4.16
C ILE A 97 2.10 -5.32 5.63
N GLY A 98 1.13 -5.77 6.42
CA GLY A 98 1.29 -6.05 7.85
C GLY A 98 0.83 -4.91 8.76
N GLU A 99 0.17 -5.26 9.86
CA GLU A 99 -0.48 -4.30 10.76
C GLU A 99 0.48 -3.27 11.38
N GLN A 100 1.65 -3.71 11.82
CA GLN A 100 2.66 -2.82 12.39
C GLN A 100 3.19 -1.81 11.35
N ASN A 101 3.41 -2.27 10.11
CA ASN A 101 3.84 -1.40 9.02
C ASN A 101 2.76 -0.37 8.68
N ARG A 102 1.48 -0.76 8.61
CA ARG A 102 0.37 0.19 8.40
C ARG A 102 0.30 1.25 9.49
N ARG A 103 0.33 0.86 10.76
CA ARG A 103 0.33 1.81 11.89
C ARG A 103 1.51 2.77 11.83
N LYS A 104 2.69 2.27 11.47
CA LYS A 104 3.91 3.06 11.32
C LYS A 104 3.77 4.08 10.18
N VAL A 105 3.23 3.67 9.05
CA VAL A 105 2.98 4.52 7.88
C VAL A 105 1.95 5.59 8.19
N ASP A 106 0.83 5.24 8.83
CA ASP A 106 -0.21 6.20 9.24
C ASP A 106 0.37 7.29 10.14
N HIS A 107 1.25 6.90 11.08
CA HIS A 107 1.93 7.85 11.95
C HIS A 107 2.85 8.80 11.15
N ILE A 108 3.63 8.27 10.22
CA ILE A 108 4.54 9.06 9.38
C ILE A 108 3.76 10.01 8.45
N ILE A 109 2.67 9.55 7.83
CA ILE A 109 1.79 10.39 7.02
C ILE A 109 1.24 11.54 7.86
N THR A 110 0.79 11.25 9.08
CA THR A 110 0.30 12.28 10.01
C THR A 110 1.38 13.32 10.32
N MET A 111 2.63 12.87 10.57
CA MET A 111 3.76 13.77 10.81
C MET A 111 4.12 14.62 9.59
N LEU A 112 4.09 14.05 8.38
CA LEU A 112 4.39 14.76 7.14
C LEU A 112 3.32 15.81 6.81
N SER A 113 2.05 15.46 6.97
CA SER A 113 0.91 16.38 6.77
C SER A 113 0.91 17.54 7.77
N SER A 114 1.38 17.32 8.99
CA SER A 114 1.48 18.37 10.03
C SER A 114 2.65 19.34 9.82
N GLN A 115 3.58 19.01 8.91
CA GLN A 115 4.76 19.83 8.62
C GLN A 115 4.58 20.73 7.40
N VAL A 116 3.45 20.66 6.70
CA VAL A 116 3.09 21.62 5.66
C VAL A 116 2.52 22.85 6.37
N PRO A 117 3.24 23.98 6.45
CA PRO A 117 2.65 25.20 6.98
C PRO A 117 1.56 25.62 5.99
N ASP A 118 0.38 25.98 6.50
CA ASP A 118 -0.60 26.72 5.72
C ASP A 118 0.12 27.91 5.09
N SER A 119 0.40 27.83 3.80
CA SER A 119 0.85 28.97 3.02
C SER A 119 -0.41 29.77 2.72
N GLU A 120 -0.96 30.43 3.75
CA GLU A 120 -2.00 31.43 3.57
C GLU A 120 -1.41 32.60 2.76
N HIS A 121 -2.00 32.84 1.59
CA HIS A 121 -1.93 34.10 0.85
C HIS A 121 -3.20 34.90 1.17
#